data_AF-A0A074LQP1-F1
#
_entry.id   AF-A0A074LQP1-F1
#
_cell.length_a   1.000
_cell.length_b   1.000
_cell.length_c   1.000
_cell.angle_alpha   90.00
_cell.angle_beta   90.00
_cell.angle_gamma   90.00
#
_symmetry.space_group_name_H-M   'P 1'
#
loop_
_entity.id
_entity.type
_entity.pdbx_description
1 polymer ?
#
loop_
_entity_poly.entity_id
_entity_poly.type
_entity_poly.pdbx_seq_one_letter_code
_entity_poly.pdbx_strand_id
1 'polypeptide(L)'
;MSAHHAPDWVPHRSGTGSKDDGILATWLGLLSFTFFYGTFLAANVYLRGWAPDKFTVDFGANADLPALTTICLLVAGFVVLLAGSFFRNNQYKKFQGTMIVATLAFFGYAILQMWLLVDAYYLGTAAWTTHLALYSLQFALAIVDIIFVLMIGKKFAERNEKALRRLVPAAMSVFMYTVLVGILTLVVTDMITVGQFASWCGEKLTAIVK
;
A
#
# COMPACT_ATOMS: atom_id res chain seq x y z
N MET A 1 6.49 -39.38 13.80
CA MET A 1 7.43 -39.29 12.67
C MET A 1 8.46 -38.23 13.02
N SER A 2 9.67 -38.66 13.33
CA SER A 2 10.81 -37.84 13.75
C SER A 2 11.36 -37.09 12.52
N ALA A 3 11.37 -35.75 12.56
CA ALA A 3 12.07 -34.96 11.57
C ALA A 3 13.58 -35.15 11.80
N HIS A 4 14.25 -35.76 10.83
CA HIS A 4 15.68 -35.98 10.83
C HIS A 4 16.45 -34.67 11.10
N HIS A 5 17.03 -34.57 12.29
CA HIS A 5 18.19 -33.70 12.51
C HIS A 5 19.31 -34.21 11.60
N ALA A 6 19.72 -33.38 10.64
CA ALA A 6 20.92 -33.67 9.86
C ALA A 6 22.13 -33.68 10.82
N PRO A 7 23.01 -34.68 10.76
CA PRO A 7 24.10 -34.83 11.71
C PRO A 7 25.22 -33.79 11.51
N ASP A 8 25.84 -33.39 12.62
CA ASP A 8 26.77 -32.24 12.79
C ASP A 8 28.09 -32.29 11.96
N TRP A 9 28.31 -33.33 11.16
CA TRP A 9 29.51 -33.48 10.34
C TRP A 9 29.32 -33.05 8.88
N VAL A 10 28.09 -32.70 8.47
CA VAL A 10 27.88 -32.10 7.15
C VAL A 10 28.45 -30.69 7.19
N PRO A 11 29.47 -30.35 6.38
CA PRO A 11 30.04 -29.02 6.38
C PRO A 11 28.92 -28.02 6.08
N HIS A 12 28.54 -27.22 7.08
CA HIS A 12 27.67 -26.08 6.91
C HIS A 12 28.36 -25.17 5.90
N ARG A 13 28.03 -25.31 4.61
CA ARG A 13 28.47 -24.37 3.59
C ARG A 13 28.01 -23.00 4.06
N SER A 14 28.89 -22.02 4.05
CA SER A 14 28.53 -20.61 4.13
C SER A 14 27.58 -20.31 2.95
N GLY A 15 26.28 -20.53 3.17
CA GLY A 15 25.28 -20.59 2.10
C GLY A 15 24.16 -21.62 2.27
N THR A 16 24.23 -22.55 3.23
CA THR A 16 23.10 -23.43 3.63
C THR A 16 22.40 -22.95 4.91
N GLY A 17 22.52 -21.66 5.22
CA GLY A 17 21.61 -21.01 6.17
C GLY A 17 20.28 -20.79 5.45
N SER A 18 19.16 -20.96 6.14
CA SER A 18 17.84 -20.57 5.63
C SER A 18 17.96 -19.25 4.86
N LYS A 19 17.74 -19.30 3.55
CA LYS A 19 17.67 -18.08 2.76
C LYS A 19 16.59 -17.24 3.42
N ASP A 20 16.93 -15.99 3.65
CA ASP A 20 16.11 -15.06 4.40
C ASP A 20 14.97 -14.60 3.47
N ASP A 21 14.03 -15.51 3.21
CA ASP A 21 12.98 -15.42 2.18
C ASP A 21 11.86 -14.44 2.55
N GLY A 22 12.02 -13.69 3.64
CA GLY A 22 11.03 -12.71 4.11
C GLY A 22 10.75 -11.61 3.09
N ILE A 23 11.77 -11.10 2.41
CA ILE A 23 11.60 -10.10 1.34
C ILE A 23 10.83 -10.70 0.16
N LEU A 24 11.19 -11.92 -0.25
CA LEU A 24 10.49 -12.61 -1.34
C LEU A 24 9.01 -12.87 -1.00
N ALA A 25 8.73 -13.29 0.24
CA ALA A 25 7.37 -13.46 0.73
C ALA A 25 6.58 -12.14 0.72
N THR A 26 7.21 -11.03 1.10
CA THR A 26 6.60 -9.69 0.97
C THR A 26 6.25 -9.38 -0.48
N TRP A 27 7.17 -9.57 -1.43
CA TRP A 27 6.90 -9.33 -2.86
C TRP A 27 5.78 -10.20 -3.42
N LEU A 28 5.76 -11.49 -3.08
CA LEU A 28 4.69 -12.40 -3.49
C LEU A 28 3.33 -12.00 -2.88
N GLY A 29 3.33 -11.54 -1.63
CA GLY A 29 2.15 -10.99 -0.97
C GLY A 29 1.62 -9.74 -1.67
N LEU A 30 2.49 -8.79 -2.01
CA LEU A 30 2.13 -7.56 -2.74
C LEU A 30 1.59 -7.88 -4.15
N LEU A 31 2.19 -8.85 -4.84
CA LEU A 31 1.72 -9.31 -6.15
C LEU A 31 0.33 -9.95 -6.05
N SER A 32 0.10 -10.83 -5.08
CA SER A 32 -1.24 -11.39 -4.82
C SER A 32 -2.25 -10.30 -4.47
N PHE A 33 -1.86 -9.32 -3.67
CA PHE A 33 -2.70 -8.19 -3.31
C PHE A 33 -3.03 -7.33 -4.53
N THR A 34 -2.12 -7.19 -5.50
CA THR A 34 -2.38 -6.45 -6.75
C THR A 34 -3.55 -7.05 -7.53
N PHE A 35 -3.58 -8.38 -7.69
CA PHE A 35 -4.69 -9.05 -8.40
C PHE A 35 -6.00 -8.96 -7.63
N PHE A 36 -5.95 -9.12 -6.31
CA PHE A 36 -7.12 -8.98 -5.45
C PHE A 36 -7.70 -7.56 -5.50
N TYR A 37 -6.86 -6.55 -5.32
CA TYR A 37 -7.21 -5.14 -5.42
C TYR A 37 -7.74 -4.78 -6.82
N GLY A 38 -7.09 -5.29 -7.87
CA GLY A 38 -7.49 -5.10 -9.27
C GLY A 38 -8.90 -5.59 -9.58
N THR A 39 -9.40 -6.60 -8.86
CA THR A 39 -10.77 -7.11 -9.03
C THR A 39 -11.81 -6.07 -8.61
N PHE A 40 -11.61 -5.42 -7.46
CA PHE A 40 -12.50 -4.35 -7.00
C PHE A 40 -12.40 -3.10 -7.86
N LEU A 41 -11.21 -2.82 -8.36
CA LEU A 41 -10.98 -1.69 -9.25
C LEU A 41 -11.69 -1.88 -10.60
N ALA A 42 -11.58 -3.07 -11.19
CA ALA A 42 -12.32 -3.43 -12.40
C ALA A 42 -13.83 -3.37 -12.17
N ALA A 43 -14.32 -3.85 -11.02
CA ALA A 43 -15.73 -3.75 -10.66
C ALA A 43 -16.22 -2.30 -10.53
N ASN A 44 -15.43 -1.42 -9.89
CA ASN A 44 -15.74 0.02 -9.80
C ASN A 44 -15.90 0.64 -11.20
N VAL A 45 -14.90 0.44 -12.07
CA VAL A 45 -14.89 0.95 -13.45
C VAL A 45 -16.07 0.39 -14.24
N TYR A 46 -16.36 -0.90 -14.11
CA TYR A 46 -17.48 -1.52 -14.82
C TYR A 46 -18.83 -0.94 -14.38
N LEU A 47 -19.09 -0.86 -13.07
CA LEU A 47 -20.38 -0.38 -12.55
C LEU A 47 -20.64 1.09 -12.91
N ARG A 48 -19.62 1.94 -12.78
CA ARG A 48 -19.72 3.36 -13.14
C ARG A 48 -19.80 3.60 -14.65
N GLY A 49 -19.24 2.69 -15.46
CA GLY A 49 -19.39 2.73 -16.91
C GLY A 49 -20.76 2.24 -17.38
N TRP A 50 -21.33 1.25 -16.68
CA TRP A 50 -22.62 0.63 -17.03
C TRP A 50 -23.83 1.49 -16.65
N ALA A 51 -23.83 2.07 -15.44
CA ALA A 51 -24.92 2.93 -14.96
C ALA A 51 -24.37 4.15 -14.17
N PRO A 52 -23.82 5.15 -14.88
CA PRO A 52 -23.18 6.32 -14.26
C PRO A 52 -24.15 7.14 -13.39
N ASP A 53 -25.43 7.16 -13.73
CA ASP A 53 -26.51 7.80 -12.96
C ASP A 53 -26.73 7.18 -11.57
N LYS A 54 -26.35 5.91 -11.38
CA LYS A 54 -26.54 5.16 -10.13
C LYS A 54 -25.27 5.00 -9.31
N PHE A 55 -24.11 4.97 -9.97
CA PHE A 55 -22.84 4.59 -9.35
C PHE A 55 -21.81 5.73 -9.28
N THR A 56 -22.12 6.90 -9.84
CA THR A 56 -21.31 8.10 -9.58
C THR A 56 -21.60 8.61 -8.18
N VAL A 57 -20.53 8.83 -7.42
CA VAL A 57 -20.61 9.32 -6.04
C VAL A 57 -20.21 10.79 -6.02
N ASP A 58 -21.06 11.62 -5.41
CA ASP A 58 -20.76 13.01 -5.13
C ASP A 58 -20.43 13.14 -3.64
N PHE A 59 -19.17 13.51 -3.35
CA PHE A 59 -18.69 13.75 -1.99
C PHE A 59 -19.11 15.12 -1.44
N GLY A 60 -19.79 15.96 -2.23
CA GLY A 60 -20.36 17.23 -1.81
C GLY A 60 -19.32 18.15 -1.18
N ALA A 61 -19.54 18.57 0.08
CA ALA A 61 -18.61 19.42 0.82
C ALA A 61 -17.23 18.77 1.08
N ASN A 62 -17.13 17.44 0.97
CA ASN A 62 -15.91 16.65 1.14
C ASN A 62 -15.27 16.23 -0.19
N ALA A 63 -15.59 16.90 -1.31
CA ALA A 63 -15.05 16.57 -2.64
C ALA A 63 -13.52 16.50 -2.70
N ASP A 64 -12.82 17.31 -1.89
CA ASP A 64 -11.35 17.32 -1.84
C ASP A 64 -10.76 16.26 -0.90
N LEU A 65 -11.58 15.54 -0.13
CA LEU A 65 -11.11 14.58 0.88
C LEU A 65 -10.27 13.42 0.27
N PRO A 66 -10.64 12.80 -0.87
CA PRO A 66 -9.80 11.79 -1.51
C PRO A 66 -8.43 12.36 -1.94
N ALA A 67 -8.42 13.57 -2.49
CA ALA A 67 -7.19 14.25 -2.94
C ALA A 67 -6.30 14.62 -1.75
N LEU A 68 -6.85 15.18 -0.67
CA LEU A 68 -6.14 15.49 0.57
C LEU A 68 -5.54 14.24 1.21
N THR A 69 -6.29 13.14 1.23
CA THR A 69 -5.83 11.85 1.75
C THR A 69 -4.63 11.34 0.94
N THR A 70 -4.70 11.46 -0.38
CA THR A 70 -3.60 11.07 -1.28
C THR A 70 -2.38 11.98 -1.15
N ILE A 71 -2.56 13.30 -0.98
CA ILE A 71 -1.45 14.23 -0.70
C ILE A 71 -0.75 13.83 0.60
N CYS A 72 -1.51 13.50 1.65
CA CYS A 72 -0.95 13.03 2.91
C CYS A 72 -0.13 11.74 2.72
N LEU A 73 -0.64 10.80 1.92
CA LEU A 73 0.07 9.57 1.56
C LEU A 73 1.35 9.85 0.76
N LEU A 74 1.33 10.80 -0.18
CA LEU A 74 2.52 11.21 -0.93
C LEU A 74 3.59 11.81 -0.03
N VAL A 75 3.19 12.65 0.94
CA VAL A 75 4.11 13.20 1.95
C VAL A 75 4.68 12.07 2.80
N ALA A 76 3.87 11.12 3.27
CA ALA A 76 4.35 9.95 4.01
C ALA A 76 5.36 9.13 3.19
N GLY A 77 5.05 8.85 1.92
CA GLY A 77 5.93 8.15 0.98
C GLY A 77 7.26 8.86 0.79
N PHE A 78 7.24 10.18 0.60
CA PHE A 78 8.46 10.98 0.47
C PHE A 78 9.34 10.92 1.73
N VAL A 79 8.74 11.09 2.91
CA VAL A 79 9.46 11.01 4.19
C VAL A 79 10.11 9.63 4.38
N VAL A 80 9.40 8.57 4.03
CA VAL A 80 9.90 7.19 4.12
C VAL A 80 11.05 6.93 3.13
N LEU A 81 10.97 7.47 1.91
CA LEU A 81 12.08 7.42 0.95
C LEU A 81 13.34 8.12 1.49
N LEU A 82 13.18 9.28 2.14
CA LEU A 82 14.28 9.95 2.84
C LEU A 82 14.84 9.08 3.97
N ALA A 83 13.98 8.44 4.76
CA ALA A 83 14.41 7.52 5.82
C ALA A 83 15.21 6.35 5.25
N GLY A 84 14.71 5.70 4.19
CA GLY A 84 15.42 4.62 3.49
C GLY A 84 16.78 5.05 2.96
N SER A 85 16.89 6.27 2.43
CA SER A 85 18.17 6.87 1.99
C SER A 85 19.15 7.05 3.15
N PHE A 86 18.70 7.60 4.28
CA PHE A 86 19.55 7.73 5.48
C PHE A 86 19.98 6.39 6.05
N PHE A 87 19.09 5.39 6.03
CA PHE A 87 19.40 4.02 6.45
C PHE A 87 20.49 3.40 5.57
N ARG A 88 20.36 3.53 4.24
CA ARG A 88 21.36 3.05 3.27
C ARG A 88 22.73 3.70 3.48
N ASN A 89 22.76 4.98 3.87
CA ASN A 89 23.98 5.74 4.13
C ASN A 89 24.53 5.54 5.55
N ASN A 90 24.00 4.59 6.35
CA ASN A 90 24.35 4.36 7.76
C ASN A 90 24.19 5.60 8.66
N GLN A 91 23.35 6.57 8.28
CA GLN A 91 23.08 7.79 9.05
C GLN A 91 21.97 7.55 10.09
N TYR A 92 22.21 6.67 11.05
CA TYR A 92 21.19 6.14 11.96
C TYR A 92 20.43 7.19 12.79
N LYS A 93 21.08 8.28 13.21
CA LYS A 93 20.41 9.38 13.93
C LYS A 93 19.36 10.09 13.06
N LYS A 94 19.72 10.38 11.80
CA LYS A 94 18.79 10.99 10.84
C LYS A 94 17.69 10.02 10.46
N PHE A 95 18.03 8.75 10.21
CA PHE A 95 17.05 7.69 10.00
C PHE A 95 16.02 7.63 11.12
N GLN A 96 16.45 7.60 12.38
CA GLN A 96 15.53 7.59 13.52
C GLN A 96 14.62 8.81 13.56
N GLY A 97 15.18 10.01 13.37
CA GLY A 97 14.39 11.25 13.32
C GLY A 97 13.35 11.23 12.19
N THR A 98 13.75 10.83 10.98
CA THR A 98 12.85 10.74 9.84
C THR A 98 11.80 9.63 10.00
N MET A 99 12.14 8.51 10.66
CA MET A 99 11.17 7.47 10.96
C MET A 99 10.08 7.95 11.94
N ILE A 100 10.40 8.81 12.90
CA ILE A 100 9.39 9.42 13.79
C ILE A 100 8.41 10.29 12.97
N VAL A 101 8.94 11.08 12.04
CA VAL A 101 8.11 11.89 11.13
C VAL A 101 7.27 10.98 10.23
N ALA A 102 7.83 9.87 9.73
CA ALA A 102 7.10 8.88 8.95
C ALA A 102 5.95 8.26 9.74
N THR A 103 6.17 7.92 11.02
CA THR A 103 5.11 7.45 11.92
C THR A 103 3.94 8.44 11.94
N LEU A 104 4.22 9.72 12.23
CA LEU A 104 3.19 10.75 12.31
C LEU A 104 2.45 10.91 10.98
N ALA A 105 3.16 10.86 9.85
CA ALA A 105 2.57 10.96 8.53
C ALA A 105 1.63 9.78 8.22
N PHE A 106 2.03 8.53 8.53
CA PHE A 106 1.18 7.36 8.33
C PHE A 106 -0.04 7.34 9.26
N PHE A 107 0.10 7.79 10.52
CA PHE A 107 -1.05 7.97 11.39
C PHE A 107 -2.01 9.04 10.87
N GLY A 108 -1.49 10.17 10.39
CA GLY A 108 -2.30 11.21 9.75
C GLY A 108 -3.04 10.68 8.52
N TYR A 109 -2.35 9.94 7.65
CA TYR A 109 -2.96 9.25 6.51
C TYR A 109 -4.04 8.26 6.96
N ALA A 110 -3.78 7.42 7.95
CA ALA A 110 -4.76 6.45 8.44
C ALA A 110 -6.02 7.12 9.02
N ILE A 111 -5.88 8.27 9.69
CA ILE A 111 -7.02 9.06 10.19
C ILE A 111 -7.85 9.61 9.02
N LEU A 112 -7.19 10.22 8.02
CA LEU A 112 -7.89 10.74 6.83
C LEU A 112 -8.55 9.62 6.03
N GLN A 113 -7.88 8.48 5.89
CA GLN A 113 -8.42 7.29 5.23
C GLN A 113 -9.62 6.72 5.99
N MET A 114 -9.58 6.70 7.33
CA MET A 114 -10.74 6.31 8.14
C MET A 114 -11.90 7.29 7.96
N TRP A 115 -11.63 8.59 7.93
CA TRP A 115 -12.66 9.60 7.66
C TRP A 115 -13.29 9.38 6.29
N LEU A 116 -12.48 9.18 5.25
CA LEU A 116 -12.96 8.89 3.89
C LEU A 116 -13.81 7.61 3.84
N LEU A 117 -13.45 6.57 4.60
CA LEU A 117 -14.22 5.33 4.71
C LEU A 117 -15.58 5.56 5.38
N VAL A 118 -15.61 6.34 6.47
CA VAL A 118 -16.85 6.70 7.17
C VAL A 118 -17.75 7.55 6.28
N ASP A 119 -17.19 8.53 5.57
CA ASP A 119 -17.95 9.40 4.66
C ASP A 119 -18.55 8.58 3.51
N ALA A 120 -17.75 7.73 2.86
CA ALA A 120 -18.22 6.80 1.83
C ALA A 120 -19.31 5.84 2.35
N TYR A 121 -19.27 5.46 3.64
CA TYR A 121 -20.33 4.67 4.24
C TYR A 121 -21.64 5.46 4.38
N TYR A 122 -21.60 6.75 4.71
CA TYR A 122 -22.81 7.57 4.83
C TYR A 122 -23.40 8.02 3.49
N LEU A 123 -22.62 8.00 2.40
CA LEU A 123 -23.10 8.30 1.04
C LEU A 123 -24.00 7.20 0.43
N GLY A 124 -24.08 6.03 1.07
CA GLY A 124 -25.06 4.98 0.73
C GLY A 124 -24.56 3.95 -0.27
N THR A 125 -25.50 3.16 -0.81
CA THR A 125 -25.23 1.89 -1.53
C THR A 125 -24.37 2.05 -2.79
N ALA A 126 -24.48 3.19 -3.48
CA ALA A 126 -23.64 3.52 -4.61
C ALA A 126 -22.16 3.58 -4.21
N ALA A 127 -21.83 4.28 -3.13
CA ALA A 127 -20.47 4.39 -2.60
C ALA A 127 -19.98 3.07 -1.98
N TRP A 128 -20.87 2.27 -1.37
CA TRP A 128 -20.51 0.97 -0.81
C TRP A 128 -20.01 -0.01 -1.86
N THR A 129 -20.68 -0.05 -3.00
CA THR A 129 -20.38 -0.98 -4.09
C THR A 129 -19.15 -0.58 -4.89
N THR A 130 -18.88 0.72 -4.98
CA THR A 130 -17.81 1.26 -5.84
C THR A 130 -16.54 1.62 -5.07
N HIS A 131 -16.65 2.25 -3.89
CA HIS A 131 -15.50 2.87 -3.20
C HIS A 131 -15.11 2.14 -1.90
N LEU A 132 -16.07 1.63 -1.14
CA LEU A 132 -15.83 1.13 0.22
C LEU A 132 -14.81 -0.02 0.28
N ALA A 133 -14.87 -0.97 -0.66
CA ALA A 133 -13.91 -2.06 -0.72
C ALA A 133 -12.48 -1.56 -0.99
N LEU A 134 -12.31 -0.66 -1.96
CA LEU A 134 -11.01 -0.07 -2.29
C LEU A 134 -10.45 0.72 -1.10
N TYR A 135 -11.27 1.55 -0.46
CA TYR A 135 -10.86 2.34 0.71
C TYR A 135 -10.55 1.48 1.93
N SER A 136 -11.26 0.36 2.12
CA SER A 136 -10.98 -0.60 3.19
C SER A 136 -9.65 -1.32 2.98
N LEU A 137 -9.33 -1.70 1.74
CA LEU A 137 -8.04 -2.30 1.40
C LEU A 137 -6.89 -1.31 1.59
N GLN A 138 -7.11 -0.04 1.23
CA GLN A 138 -6.15 1.03 1.51
C GLN A 138 -5.94 1.27 3.00
N PHE A 139 -7.02 1.24 3.78
CA PHE A 139 -6.93 1.36 5.23
C PHE A 139 -6.18 0.17 5.85
N ALA A 140 -6.40 -1.05 5.36
CA ALA A 140 -5.65 -2.22 5.79
C ALA A 140 -4.14 -2.08 5.50
N LEU A 141 -3.77 -1.56 4.32
CA LEU A 141 -2.37 -1.24 4.01
C LEU A 141 -1.81 -0.17 4.96
N ALA A 142 -2.57 0.88 5.26
CA ALA A 142 -2.16 1.91 6.22
C ALA A 142 -1.85 1.32 7.61
N ILE A 143 -2.68 0.38 8.08
CA ILE A 143 -2.45 -0.32 9.36
C ILE A 143 -1.17 -1.16 9.29
N VAL A 144 -0.97 -1.91 8.20
CA VAL A 144 0.24 -2.70 8.00
C VAL A 144 1.49 -1.82 8.00
N ASP A 145 1.42 -0.65 7.36
CA ASP A 145 2.50 0.33 7.34
C ASP A 145 2.81 0.86 8.74
N ILE A 146 1.79 1.20 9.53
CA ILE A 146 1.95 1.59 10.94
C ILE A 146 2.64 0.47 11.74
N ILE A 147 2.23 -0.79 11.55
CA ILE A 147 2.85 -1.94 12.22
C ILE A 147 4.34 -2.03 11.84
N PHE A 148 4.69 -1.87 10.57
CA PHE A 148 6.09 -1.89 10.13
C PHE A 148 6.92 -0.77 10.75
N VAL A 149 6.40 0.45 10.79
CA VAL A 149 7.08 1.59 11.42
C VAL A 149 7.31 1.33 12.91
N LEU A 150 6.31 0.82 13.63
CA LEU A 150 6.44 0.46 15.04
C LEU A 150 7.45 -0.68 15.26
N MET A 151 7.45 -1.70 14.40
CA MET A 151 8.42 -2.79 14.46
C MET A 151 9.85 -2.30 14.21
N ILE A 152 10.05 -1.40 13.23
CA ILE A 152 11.34 -0.75 12.98
C ILE A 152 11.78 0.03 14.23
N GLY A 153 10.89 0.83 14.82
CA GLY A 153 11.16 1.59 16.04
C GLY A 153 11.58 0.68 17.21
N LYS A 154 10.85 -0.43 17.41
CA LYS A 154 11.18 -1.44 18.43
C LYS A 154 12.56 -2.05 18.18
N LYS A 155 12.86 -2.48 16.94
CA LYS A 155 14.16 -3.10 16.60
C LYS A 155 15.32 -2.12 16.68
N PHE A 156 15.06 -0.83 16.47
CA PHE A 156 16.02 0.24 16.70
C PHE A 156 16.31 0.44 18.19
N ALA A 157 15.28 0.45 19.05
CA ALA A 157 15.45 0.54 20.51
C ALA A 157 16.22 -0.67 21.08
N GLU A 158 15.98 -1.87 20.53
CA GLU A 158 16.71 -3.11 20.86
C GLU A 158 18.15 -3.14 20.30
N ARG A 159 18.58 -2.13 19.53
CA ARG A 159 19.88 -2.08 18.82
C ARG A 159 20.17 -3.32 17.96
N ASN A 160 19.12 -3.93 17.39
CA ASN A 160 19.25 -5.16 16.61
C ASN A 160 19.46 -4.85 15.12
N GLU A 161 20.69 -4.50 14.75
CA GLU A 161 21.05 -4.12 13.38
C GLU A 161 20.76 -5.21 12.34
N LYS A 162 20.96 -6.49 12.71
CA LYS A 162 20.69 -7.62 11.81
C LYS A 162 19.21 -7.68 11.44
N ALA A 163 18.31 -7.51 12.41
CA ALA A 163 16.87 -7.47 12.15
C ALA A 163 16.47 -6.24 11.34
N LEU A 164 17.03 -5.06 11.64
CA LEU A 164 16.76 -3.83 10.89
C LEU A 164 17.15 -3.94 9.41
N ARG A 165 18.33 -4.51 9.11
CA ARG A 165 18.79 -4.70 7.73
C ARG A 165 17.88 -5.62 6.91
N ARG A 166 17.10 -6.48 7.56
CA ARG A 166 16.12 -7.38 6.93
C ARG A 166 14.75 -6.73 6.81
N LEU A 167 14.31 -6.08 7.88
CA LEU A 167 12.98 -5.50 8.00
C LEU A 167 12.81 -4.23 7.15
N VAL A 168 13.80 -3.33 7.16
CA VAL A 168 13.69 -2.04 6.48
C VAL A 168 13.45 -2.21 4.97
N PRO A 169 14.21 -3.02 4.21
CA PRO A 169 13.93 -3.21 2.78
C PRO A 169 12.54 -3.80 2.49
N ALA A 170 12.08 -4.76 3.30
CA ALA A 170 10.74 -5.33 3.17
C ALA A 170 9.66 -4.27 3.41
N ALA A 171 9.77 -3.53 4.52
CA ALA A 171 8.84 -2.45 4.87
C ALA A 171 8.82 -1.35 3.81
N MET A 172 9.99 -0.93 3.30
CA MET A 172 10.11 0.05 2.21
C MET A 172 9.35 -0.37 0.95
N SER A 173 9.33 -1.67 0.65
CA SER A 173 8.58 -2.20 -0.50
C SER A 173 7.08 -2.06 -0.28
N VAL A 174 6.60 -2.34 0.93
CA VAL A 174 5.18 -2.17 1.30
C VAL A 174 4.79 -0.70 1.31
N PHE A 175 5.57 0.18 1.93
CA PHE A 175 5.31 1.63 1.94
C PHE A 175 5.17 2.20 0.53
N MET A 176 6.10 1.85 -0.37
CA MET A 176 6.04 2.31 -1.76
C MET A 176 4.86 1.71 -2.52
N TYR A 177 4.52 0.45 -2.24
CA TYR A 177 3.35 -0.19 -2.81
C TYR A 177 2.06 0.52 -2.36
N THR A 178 1.91 0.83 -1.07
CA THR A 178 0.76 1.58 -0.54
C THR A 178 0.61 2.93 -1.24
N VAL A 179 1.71 3.67 -1.42
CA VAL A 179 1.71 4.94 -2.17
C VAL A 179 1.23 4.75 -3.61
N LEU A 180 1.78 3.76 -4.33
CA LEU A 180 1.41 3.50 -5.72
C LEU A 180 -0.06 3.13 -5.87
N VAL A 181 -0.55 2.21 -5.02
CA VAL A 181 -1.96 1.81 -5.06
C VAL A 181 -2.85 2.98 -4.66
N GLY A 182 -2.44 3.84 -3.71
CA GLY A 182 -3.21 5.02 -3.29
C GLY A 182 -3.41 6.04 -4.40
N ILE A 183 -2.35 6.35 -5.14
CA ILE A 183 -2.44 7.20 -6.34
C ILE A 183 -3.41 6.57 -7.35
N LEU A 184 -3.29 5.26 -7.57
CA LEU A 184 -4.14 4.54 -8.51
C LEU A 184 -5.61 4.49 -8.05
N THR A 185 -5.86 4.42 -6.74
CA THR A 185 -7.21 4.60 -6.16
C THR A 185 -7.76 5.94 -6.59
N LEU A 186 -7.09 7.05 -6.22
CA LEU A 186 -7.54 8.42 -6.53
C LEU A 186 -7.84 8.61 -8.02
N VAL A 187 -6.94 8.11 -8.88
CA VAL A 187 -7.10 8.26 -10.33
C VAL A 187 -8.37 7.59 -10.83
N VAL A 188 -8.64 6.37 -10.35
CA VAL A 188 -9.78 5.58 -10.83
C VAL A 188 -11.10 5.97 -10.16
N THR A 189 -11.08 6.33 -8.89
CA THR A 189 -12.28 6.75 -8.16
C THR A 189 -12.68 8.18 -8.54
N ASP A 190 -11.72 9.11 -8.56
CA ASP A 190 -12.05 10.53 -8.50
C ASP A 190 -11.56 11.35 -9.72
N MET A 191 -10.45 10.98 -10.36
CA MET A 191 -9.90 11.81 -11.46
C MET A 191 -10.42 11.43 -12.85
N ILE A 192 -10.72 10.16 -13.11
CA ILE A 192 -11.25 9.75 -14.41
C ILE A 192 -12.76 9.65 -14.35
N THR A 193 -13.45 10.43 -15.19
CA THR A 193 -14.83 10.10 -15.55
C THR A 193 -14.78 8.74 -16.24
N VAL A 194 -15.38 7.73 -15.62
CA VAL A 194 -15.26 6.33 -16.05
C VAL A 194 -15.59 6.10 -17.53
N GLY A 195 -16.41 6.97 -18.15
CA GLY A 195 -16.63 7.01 -19.59
C GLY A 195 -15.38 7.30 -20.44
N GLN A 196 -14.43 8.11 -19.97
CA GLN A 196 -13.15 8.39 -20.63
C GLN A 196 -12.16 7.22 -20.51
N PHE A 197 -12.14 6.51 -19.38
CA PHE A 197 -11.28 5.32 -19.22
C PHE A 197 -11.82 4.12 -19.99
N ALA A 198 -13.13 3.88 -19.96
CA ALA A 198 -13.77 2.80 -20.71
C ALA A 198 -13.68 3.02 -22.23
N SER A 199 -13.84 4.28 -22.69
CA SER A 199 -13.59 4.62 -24.10
C SER A 199 -12.11 4.47 -24.46
N TRP A 200 -11.17 4.87 -23.61
CA TRP A 200 -9.74 4.69 -23.85
C TRP A 200 -9.32 3.20 -23.93
N CYS A 201 -9.75 2.37 -22.97
CA CYS A 201 -9.50 0.92 -22.99
C CYS A 201 -10.17 0.25 -24.19
N GLY A 202 -11.41 0.63 -24.51
CA GLY A 202 -12.17 0.15 -25.66
C GLY A 202 -11.52 0.53 -26.99
N GLU A 203 -11.14 1.79 -27.19
CA GLU A 203 -10.44 2.26 -28.40
C GLU A 203 -9.11 1.55 -28.60
N LYS A 204 -8.33 1.33 -27.53
CA LYS A 204 -7.05 0.64 -27.62
C LYS A 204 -7.20 -0.86 -27.91
N LEU A 205 -8.17 -1.54 -27.30
CA LEU A 205 -8.46 -2.96 -27.61
C LEU A 205 -8.95 -3.13 -29.05
N THR A 206 -9.83 -2.25 -29.51
CA THR A 206 -10.37 -2.30 -30.88
C THR A 206 -9.29 -1.99 -31.93
N ALA A 207 -8.30 -1.17 -31.58
CA ALA A 207 -7.16 -0.88 -32.44
C ALA A 207 -6.10 -2.00 -32.49
N ILE A 208 -6.03 -2.87 -31.47
CA ILE A 208 -5.11 -4.03 -31.44
C ILE A 208 -5.72 -5.26 -32.13
N VAL A 209 -7.05 -5.36 -32.19
CA VAL A 209 -7.79 -6.46 -32.82
C VAL A 209 -7.98 -6.25 -34.33
N LYS A 210 -7.59 -5.10 -34.87
CA LYS A 210 -7.49 -4.84 -36.32
C LYS A 210 -6.08 -5.12 -36.82
#